data_AF-A0A9X2IBF7-F1
#
_entry.id   AF-A0A9X2IBF7-F1
#
_cell.length_a   1.000
_cell.length_b   1.000
_cell.length_c   1.000
_cell.angle_alpha   90.00
_cell.angle_beta   90.00
_cell.angle_gamma   90.00
#
_symmetry.space_group_name_H-M   'P 1'
#
loop_
_entity.id
_entity.type
_entity.pdbx_description
1 polymer ?
#
loop_
_entity_poly.entity_id
_entity_poly.type
_entity_poly.pdbx_seq_one_letter_code
_entity_poly.pdbx_strand_id
1 'polypeptide(L)'
;MKFYKICLLIVLFFISVHGNARNYEYKGHCTSKIYQNNFEKCLDEELASYDKELNDLYRSFSKSTPHKKLKKIETLWIQFKEADCDYMASKVHGGQYYDDVYKACLINKTKARIADLRRSFLYRGWFKDYRLSN
;
A
#
# COMPACT_ATOMS: atom_id res chain seq x y z
N MET A 1 -2.98 53.99 -16.18
CA MET A 1 -4.09 53.07 -16.55
C MET A 1 -3.67 51.77 -17.27
N LYS A 2 -2.42 51.59 -17.75
CA LYS A 2 -2.01 50.31 -18.40
C LYS A 2 -1.39 49.30 -17.42
N PHE A 3 -0.66 49.77 -16.41
CA PHE A 3 -0.03 48.94 -15.40
C PHE A 3 -1.01 48.11 -14.55
N TYR A 4 -2.13 48.71 -14.10
CA TYR A 4 -3.11 47.97 -13.29
C TYR A 4 -3.77 46.83 -14.08
N LYS A 5 -3.94 46.98 -15.41
CA LYS A 5 -4.49 45.93 -16.29
C LYS A 5 -3.49 44.78 -16.48
N ILE A 6 -2.20 45.10 -16.59
CA ILE A 6 -1.13 44.10 -16.68
C ILE A 6 -1.02 43.33 -15.36
N CYS A 7 -1.04 44.02 -14.21
CA CYS A 7 -1.09 43.36 -12.90
C CYS A 7 -2.35 42.49 -12.74
N LEU A 8 -3.52 42.95 -13.17
CA LEU A 8 -4.77 42.19 -13.08
C LEU A 8 -4.72 40.88 -13.90
N LEU A 9 -4.14 40.93 -15.10
CA LEU A 9 -3.96 39.75 -15.96
C LEU A 9 -2.96 38.75 -15.37
N ILE A 10 -1.87 39.24 -14.76
CA ILE A 10 -0.89 38.38 -14.08
C ILE A 10 -1.53 37.68 -12.88
N VAL A 11 -2.31 38.39 -12.06
CA VAL A 11 -3.01 37.82 -10.90
C VAL A 11 -4.04 36.77 -11.33
N LEU A 12 -4.81 37.04 -12.39
CA LEU A 12 -5.78 36.08 -12.91
C LEU A 12 -5.11 34.81 -13.45
N PHE A 13 -3.95 34.93 -14.08
CA PHE A 13 -3.18 33.77 -14.57
C PHE A 13 -2.67 32.89 -13.41
N PHE A 14 -2.24 33.50 -12.30
CA PHE A 14 -1.79 32.77 -11.12
C PHE A 14 -2.92 32.02 -10.39
N ILE A 15 -4.16 32.53 -10.39
CA ILE A 15 -5.31 31.85 -9.75
C ILE A 15 -5.64 30.52 -10.46
N SER A 16 -5.52 30.47 -11.78
CA SER A 16 -5.79 29.25 -12.57
C SER A 16 -4.79 28.10 -12.36
N VAL A 17 -3.59 28.36 -11.84
CA VAL A 17 -2.54 27.33 -11.67
C VAL A 17 -2.68 26.53 -10.35
N HIS A 18 -3.39 27.05 -9.35
CA HIS A 18 -3.46 26.45 -8.00
C HIS A 18 -4.68 25.53 -7.76
N GLY A 19 -5.51 25.27 -8.78
CA GLY A 19 -6.82 24.61 -8.62
C GLY A 19 -6.85 23.09 -8.46
N ASN A 20 -5.72 22.38 -8.38
CA ASN A 20 -5.70 20.90 -8.36
C ASN A 20 -4.79 20.29 -7.28
N ALA A 21 -4.73 20.88 -6.09
CA ALA A 21 -4.13 20.17 -4.95
C ALA A 21 -5.05 19.00 -4.55
N ARG A 22 -4.75 17.79 -5.04
CA ARG A 22 -5.40 16.57 -4.55
C ARG A 22 -4.85 16.26 -3.16
N ASN A 23 -5.70 16.32 -2.14
CA ASN A 23 -5.36 15.88 -0.80
C ASN A 23 -5.41 14.35 -0.77
N TYR A 24 -4.25 13.70 -0.75
CA TYR A 24 -4.13 12.26 -0.56
C TYR A 24 -3.91 11.96 0.92
N GLU A 25 -4.83 11.21 1.53
CA GLU A 25 -4.72 10.75 2.91
C GLU A 25 -4.39 9.25 2.92
N TYR A 26 -3.28 8.88 3.54
CA TYR A 26 -2.93 7.48 3.74
C TYR A 26 -3.80 6.87 4.84
N LYS A 27 -4.58 5.84 4.49
CA LYS A 27 -5.53 5.14 5.39
C LYS A 27 -4.86 4.04 6.21
N GLY A 28 -3.68 4.30 6.76
CA GLY A 28 -2.93 3.38 7.63
C GLY A 28 -2.67 3.96 9.01
N HIS A 29 -1.66 3.45 9.72
CA HIS A 29 -1.31 3.94 11.05
C HIS A 29 -0.47 5.23 11.00
N CYS A 30 0.15 5.50 9.86
CA CYS A 30 0.95 6.70 9.64
C CYS A 30 0.08 7.89 9.23
N THR A 31 0.29 9.04 9.88
CA THR A 31 -0.36 10.31 9.50
C THR A 31 0.62 11.18 8.76
N SER A 32 0.24 11.66 7.57
CA SER A 32 1.07 12.61 6.81
C SER A 32 0.93 14.00 7.43
N LYS A 33 1.95 14.41 8.19
CA LYS A 33 2.21 15.83 8.45
C LYS A 33 3.32 16.22 7.49
N ILE A 34 3.00 17.02 6.48
CA ILE A 34 3.88 17.46 5.37
C ILE A 34 5.25 17.99 5.84
N TYR A 35 5.40 18.37 7.12
CA TYR A 35 6.62 18.92 7.71
C TYR A 35 7.44 17.94 8.58
N GLN A 36 7.09 16.66 8.66
CA GLN A 36 7.81 15.72 9.52
C GLN A 36 8.45 14.58 8.72
N ASN A 37 9.78 14.47 8.82
CA ASN A 37 10.58 13.26 8.49
C ASN A 37 10.12 11.97 9.21
N ASN A 38 9.02 12.03 9.96
CA ASN A 38 8.42 10.91 10.65
C ASN A 38 7.52 10.06 9.75
N PHE A 39 7.00 10.61 8.64
CA PHE A 39 6.04 9.87 7.82
C PHE A 39 6.69 8.68 7.12
N GLU A 40 7.81 8.89 6.43
CA GLU A 40 8.54 7.83 5.76
C GLU A 40 8.99 6.75 6.75
N LYS A 41 9.60 7.16 7.87
CA LYS A 41 10.04 6.23 8.93
C LYS A 41 8.87 5.42 9.50
N CYS A 42 7.71 6.06 9.70
CA CYS A 42 6.52 5.36 10.14
C CYS A 42 6.08 4.30 9.12
N LEU A 43 6.12 4.61 7.81
CA LEU A 43 5.80 3.64 6.78
C LEU A 43 6.77 2.45 6.78
N ASP A 44 8.07 2.68 7.01
CA ASP A 44 9.05 1.60 7.15
C ASP A 44 8.74 0.69 8.34
N GLU A 45 8.42 1.27 9.50
CA GLU A 45 8.04 0.54 10.72
C GLU A 45 6.73 -0.25 10.51
N GLU A 46 5.73 0.36 9.88
CA GLU A 46 4.44 -0.27 9.58
C GLU A 46 4.62 -1.42 8.58
N LEU A 47 5.42 -1.24 7.53
CA LEU A 47 5.75 -2.28 6.57
C LEU A 47 6.47 -3.45 7.22
N ALA A 48 7.50 -3.17 8.02
CA ALA A 48 8.25 -4.21 8.74
C ALA A 48 7.35 -5.03 9.69
N SER A 49 6.40 -4.36 10.36
CA SER A 49 5.43 -5.02 11.24
C SER A 49 4.53 -6.00 10.48
N TYR A 50 3.96 -5.57 9.35
CA TYR A 50 3.10 -6.44 8.55
C TYR A 50 3.87 -7.56 7.83
N ASP A 51 5.09 -7.30 7.37
CA ASP A 51 5.95 -8.33 6.79
C ASP A 51 6.35 -9.37 7.83
N LYS A 52 6.57 -8.96 9.09
CA LYS A 52 6.74 -9.90 10.20
C LYS A 52 5.49 -10.76 10.40
N GLU A 53 4.31 -10.16 10.46
CA GLU A 53 3.04 -10.89 10.60
C GLU A 53 2.82 -11.91 9.47
N LEU A 54 3.09 -11.52 8.23
CA LEU A 54 2.97 -12.40 7.06
C LEU A 54 3.98 -13.57 7.15
N ASN A 55 5.22 -13.31 7.55
CA ASN A 55 6.22 -14.35 7.72
C ASN A 55 5.88 -15.32 8.86
N ASP A 56 5.36 -14.81 9.98
CA ASP A 56 4.87 -15.64 11.08
C ASP A 56 3.71 -16.54 10.61
N LEU A 57 2.82 -16.02 9.77
CA LEU A 57 1.74 -16.78 9.15
C LEU A 57 2.28 -17.89 8.23
N TYR A 58 3.26 -17.60 7.38
CA TYR A 58 3.92 -18.63 6.56
C TYR A 58 4.56 -19.75 7.39
N ARG A 59 5.21 -19.41 8.50
CA ARG A 59 5.80 -20.40 9.44
C ARG A 59 4.73 -21.23 10.13
N SER A 60 3.56 -20.66 10.43
CA SER A 60 2.45 -21.43 10.99
C SER A 60 1.95 -22.50 10.01
N PHE A 61 2.00 -22.20 8.71
CA PHE A 61 1.61 -23.13 7.64
C PHE A 61 2.71 -24.13 7.27
N SER A 62 3.98 -23.83 7.58
CA SER A 62 5.11 -24.72 7.27
C SER A 62 5.10 -26.04 8.02
N LYS A 63 4.21 -26.19 9.02
CA LYS A 63 3.94 -27.45 9.71
C LYS A 63 3.02 -28.41 8.94
N SER A 64 2.53 -28.01 7.76
CA SER A 64 1.61 -28.80 6.92
C SER A 64 2.17 -29.14 5.54
N THR A 65 1.92 -30.36 5.08
CA THR A 65 2.37 -30.89 3.78
C THR A 65 1.34 -30.52 2.71
N PRO A 66 1.37 -29.27 2.21
CA PRO A 66 2.11 -29.02 0.97
C PRO A 66 2.91 -27.70 0.99
N HIS A 67 3.79 -27.53 1.98
CA HIS A 67 4.65 -26.35 2.15
C HIS A 67 5.40 -25.90 0.86
N LYS A 68 5.83 -26.83 0.00
CA LYS A 68 6.50 -26.48 -1.28
C LYS A 68 5.59 -25.72 -2.25
N LYS A 69 4.29 -26.07 -2.30
CA LYS A 69 3.31 -25.37 -3.17
C LYS A 69 3.03 -23.98 -2.64
N LEU A 70 2.85 -23.87 -1.32
CA LEU A 70 2.68 -22.58 -0.66
C LEU A 70 3.87 -21.67 -0.94
N LYS A 71 5.10 -22.14 -0.69
CA LYS A 71 6.33 -21.37 -0.97
C LYS A 71 6.37 -20.84 -2.40
N LYS A 72 6.06 -21.68 -3.39
CA LYS A 72 6.02 -21.27 -4.80
C LYS A 72 5.00 -20.14 -5.05
N ILE A 73 3.79 -20.28 -4.50
CA ILE A 73 2.73 -19.29 -4.64
C ILE A 73 3.14 -17.97 -3.99
N GLU A 74 3.70 -18.00 -2.78
CA GLU A 74 4.13 -16.78 -2.09
C GLU A 74 5.28 -16.08 -2.79
N THR A 75 6.24 -16.81 -3.35
CA THR A 75 7.31 -16.21 -4.16
C THR A 75 6.76 -15.46 -5.37
N LEU A 76 5.80 -16.06 -6.09
CA LEU A 76 5.15 -15.40 -7.23
C LEU A 76 4.32 -14.19 -6.78
N TRP A 77 3.63 -14.29 -5.65
CA TRP A 77 2.88 -13.18 -5.08
C TRP A 77 3.78 -12.01 -4.68
N ILE A 78 4.97 -12.26 -4.12
CA ILE A 78 5.96 -11.21 -3.80
C ILE A 78 6.39 -10.47 -5.06
N GLN A 79 6.74 -11.21 -6.14
CA GLN A 79 7.11 -10.60 -7.41
C GLN A 79 5.98 -9.73 -7.99
N PHE A 80 4.74 -10.23 -7.93
CA PHE A 80 3.56 -9.44 -8.32
C PHE A 80 3.39 -8.20 -7.44
N LYS A 81 3.53 -8.34 -6.12
CA LYS A 81 3.41 -7.22 -5.16
C LYS A 81 4.38 -6.10 -5.53
N GLU A 82 5.66 -6.43 -5.69
CA GLU A 82 6.72 -5.47 -5.97
C GLU A 82 6.51 -4.79 -7.33
N ALA A 83 6.25 -5.57 -8.39
CA ALA A 83 6.02 -5.03 -9.73
C ALA A 83 4.79 -4.11 -9.81
N ASP A 84 3.70 -4.47 -9.14
CA ASP A 84 2.48 -3.64 -9.15
C ASP A 84 2.64 -2.37 -8.28
N CYS A 85 3.37 -2.46 -7.16
CA CYS A 85 3.70 -1.27 -6.36
C CYS A 85 4.63 -0.30 -7.09
N ASP A 86 5.62 -0.83 -7.82
CA ASP A 86 6.51 -0.03 -8.67
C ASP A 86 5.71 0.70 -9.76
N TYR A 87 4.82 -0.02 -10.46
CA TYR A 87 3.91 0.58 -11.45
C TYR A 87 3.00 1.67 -10.86
N MET A 88 2.48 1.49 -9.66
CA MET A 88 1.65 2.52 -9.00
C MET A 88 2.47 3.75 -8.59
N ALA A 89 3.67 3.55 -8.03
CA ALA A 89 4.56 4.63 -7.65
C ALA A 89 5.09 5.41 -8.87
N SER A 90 5.22 4.75 -10.03
CA SER A 90 5.61 5.40 -11.28
C SER A 90 4.67 6.54 -11.72
N LYS A 91 3.44 6.61 -11.17
CA LYS A 91 2.45 7.64 -11.49
C LYS A 91 2.69 8.99 -10.79
N VAL A 92 3.57 9.05 -9.78
CA VAL A 92 3.80 10.27 -8.99
C VAL A 92 5.10 11.01 -9.37
N HIS A 93 5.63 10.79 -10.57
CA HIS A 93 6.74 11.54 -11.18
C HIS A 93 8.08 11.56 -10.39
N GLY A 94 8.25 10.71 -9.37
CA GLY A 94 9.51 10.49 -8.65
C GLY A 94 9.64 11.26 -7.32
N GLY A 95 10.84 11.21 -6.74
CA GLY A 95 11.14 11.84 -5.44
C GLY A 95 10.44 11.16 -4.25
N GLN A 96 10.33 11.86 -3.12
CA GLN A 96 9.75 11.33 -1.87
C GLN A 96 8.36 10.70 -2.06
N TYR A 97 7.52 11.29 -2.92
CA TYR A 97 6.18 10.77 -3.17
C TYR A 97 6.21 9.37 -3.79
N TYR A 98 7.24 9.04 -4.57
CA TYR A 98 7.44 7.69 -5.10
C TYR A 98 7.56 6.67 -3.98
N ASP A 99 8.48 6.92 -3.04
CA ASP A 99 8.76 6.01 -1.94
C ASP A 99 7.55 5.86 -1.00
N ASP A 100 6.86 6.97 -0.71
CA ASP A 100 5.65 6.96 0.11
C ASP A 100 4.54 6.11 -0.55
N VAL A 101 4.30 6.28 -1.86
CA VAL A 101 3.30 5.49 -2.60
C VAL A 101 3.70 4.02 -2.70
N TYR A 102 4.98 3.75 -2.96
CA TYR A 102 5.52 2.39 -3.04
C TYR A 102 5.33 1.66 -1.71
N LYS A 103 5.78 2.25 -0.59
CA LYS A 103 5.65 1.67 0.76
C LYS A 103 4.19 1.52 1.17
N ALA A 104 3.35 2.52 0.93
CA ALA A 104 1.91 2.44 1.19
C ALA A 104 1.24 1.31 0.39
N CYS A 105 1.64 1.08 -0.85
CA CYS A 105 1.18 -0.05 -1.64
C CYS A 105 1.61 -1.39 -1.04
N LEU A 106 2.88 -1.53 -0.67
CA LEU A 106 3.40 -2.76 -0.08
C LEU A 106 2.63 -3.14 1.19
N ILE A 107 2.39 -2.18 2.08
CA ILE A 107 1.61 -2.37 3.31
C ILE A 107 0.20 -2.87 2.99
N ASN A 108 -0.52 -2.18 2.10
CA ASN A 108 -1.90 -2.54 1.77
C ASN A 108 -1.99 -3.94 1.15
N LYS A 109 -1.06 -4.31 0.27
CA LYS A 109 -1.02 -5.65 -0.33
C LYS A 109 -0.66 -6.73 0.68
N THR A 110 0.31 -6.47 1.56
CA THR A 110 0.66 -7.41 2.64
C THR A 110 -0.55 -7.65 3.56
N LYS A 111 -1.29 -6.61 3.97
CA LYS A 111 -2.53 -6.74 4.76
C LYS A 111 -3.58 -7.59 4.04
N ALA A 112 -3.80 -7.33 2.75
CA ALA A 112 -4.75 -8.09 1.94
C ALA A 112 -4.35 -9.57 1.85
N ARG A 113 -3.05 -9.86 1.68
CA ARG A 113 -2.53 -11.23 1.59
C ARG A 113 -2.65 -11.99 2.90
N ILE A 114 -2.37 -11.35 4.04
CA ILE A 114 -2.59 -11.93 5.36
C ILE A 114 -4.07 -12.35 5.52
N ALA A 115 -5.00 -11.46 5.17
CA ALA A 115 -6.43 -11.76 5.26
C ALA A 115 -6.84 -12.90 4.30
N ASP A 116 -6.28 -12.91 3.09
CA ASP A 116 -6.51 -13.95 2.09
C ASP A 116 -6.02 -15.33 2.55
N LEU A 117 -4.82 -15.39 3.12
CA LEU A 117 -4.25 -16.62 3.66
C LEU A 117 -5.03 -17.17 4.85
N ARG A 118 -5.49 -16.30 5.75
CA ARG A 118 -6.35 -16.69 6.89
C ARG A 118 -7.68 -17.30 6.43
N ARG A 119 -8.28 -16.78 5.34
CA ARG A 119 -9.50 -17.35 4.74
C ARG A 119 -9.21 -18.68 4.02
N SER A 120 -8.22 -18.67 3.14
CA SER A 120 -7.89 -19.78 2.25
C SER A 120 -7.42 -21.02 3.00
N PHE A 121 -6.60 -20.87 4.04
CA PHE A 121 -6.03 -22.01 4.77
C PHE A 121 -7.09 -22.89 5.45
N LEU A 122 -8.24 -22.31 5.83
CA LEU A 122 -9.31 -23.05 6.50
C LEU A 122 -10.49 -23.34 5.57
N TYR A 123 -10.38 -22.99 4.28
CA TYR A 123 -11.50 -22.92 3.33
C TYR A 123 -12.72 -22.16 3.87
N ARG A 124 -12.55 -21.40 4.95
CA ARG A 124 -13.63 -20.76 5.70
C ARG A 124 -14.19 -19.64 4.84
N GLY A 125 -15.45 -19.82 4.44
CA GLY A 125 -16.18 -18.90 3.58
C GLY A 125 -16.25 -19.31 2.11
N TRP A 126 -15.52 -20.34 1.67
CA TRP A 126 -15.63 -20.87 0.30
C TRP A 126 -16.34 -22.22 0.25
N PHE A 127 -16.19 -23.03 1.30
CA PHE A 127 -16.85 -24.33 1.41
C PHE A 127 -17.47 -24.50 2.79
N LYS A 128 -18.65 -25.12 2.85
CA LYS A 128 -19.29 -25.52 4.11
C LYS A 128 -18.67 -26.83 4.58
N ASP A 129 -18.10 -26.86 5.78
CA ASP A 129 -17.58 -28.11 6.37
C ASP A 129 -18.74 -28.87 7.04
N TYR A 130 -19.23 -29.91 6.37
CA TYR A 130 -20.31 -30.76 6.86
C TYR A 130 -19.86 -31.74 7.97
N ARG A 131 -18.57 -31.79 8.33
CA ARG A 131 -18.08 -32.61 9.45
C ARG A 131 -18.19 -31.91 10.81
N LEU A 132 -18.49 -30.61 10.83
CA LEU A 132 -18.67 -29.82 12.05
C LEU A 132 -20.16 -29.55 12.37
N SER A 133 -21.08 -30.18 11.64
CA SER A 133 -22.53 -30.01 11.79
C SER A 133 -23.23 -31.16 12.51
N ASN A 134 -22.47 -32.04 13.18
CA ASN A 134 -22.98 -33.07 14.09
C ASN A 134 -22.49 -32.80 15.51
#